data_AF-A0A7S2RTV7-F1
#
_entry.id   AF-A0A7S2RTV7-F1
#
_cell.length_a   1.000
_cell.length_b   1.000
_cell.length_c   1.000
_cell.angle_alpha   90.00
_cell.angle_beta   90.00
_cell.angle_gamma   90.00
#
_symmetry.space_group_name_H-M   'P 1'
#
loop_
_entity.id
_entity.type
_entity.pdbx_description
1 polymer ?
#
loop_
_entity_poly.entity_id
_entity_poly.type
_entity_poly.pdbx_seq_one_letter_code
_entity_poly.pdbx_strand_id
1 'polypeptide(L)'
;MHPVTMFKRVYSVVLLIFSVICIMALIFNKMTGLSKDVHPALAFILIWVAILWLTMVEGGQASLVGLAPVNPDLYKDSHPIAYQCTQLCHKGDNLDRYLLGRQFMVVLVVFTVNISGGPIKDAELWGFPGWLMGIFFSYGLAMILFTCMVGQLNTQVNASLYMLDYVNNYFAVFTLYVAMLIEFSGLLHSAYVVQ
;
A
#
# COMPACT_ATOMS: atom_id res chain seq x y z
N MET A 1 17.74 6.08 24.48
CA MET A 1 16.67 6.55 23.55
C MET A 1 16.35 7.99 23.93
N HIS A 2 16.56 8.97 23.05
CA HIS A 2 16.27 10.37 23.38
C HIS A 2 14.76 10.55 23.69
N PRO A 3 14.39 11.31 24.74
CA PRO A 3 12.98 11.48 25.15
C PRO A 3 12.11 12.06 24.03
N VAL A 4 12.69 12.91 23.18
CA VAL A 4 12.03 13.47 21.99
C VAL A 4 11.61 12.39 20.99
N THR A 5 12.44 11.36 20.79
CA THR A 5 12.14 10.25 19.86
C THR A 5 11.03 9.36 20.40
N MET A 6 10.99 9.16 21.72
CA MET A 6 9.93 8.38 22.37
C MET A 6 8.57 9.08 22.24
N PHE A 7 8.53 10.39 22.50
CA PHE A 7 7.32 11.20 22.32
C PHE A 7 6.78 11.13 20.89
N LYS A 8 7.66 11.32 19.89
CA LYS A 8 7.29 11.23 18.46
C LYS A 8 6.66 9.88 18.10
N ARG A 9 7.21 8.78 18.63
CA ARG A 9 6.68 7.42 18.38
C ARG A 9 5.30 7.25 19.00
N VAL A 10 5.12 7.66 20.26
CA VAL A 10 3.82 7.54 20.94
C VAL A 10 2.76 8.40 20.25
N TYR A 11 3.08 9.65 19.92
CA TYR A 11 2.18 10.54 19.19
C TYR A 11 1.74 9.94 17.84
N SER A 12 2.70 9.42 17.07
CA SER A 12 2.43 8.78 15.78
C SER A 12 1.50 7.57 15.91
N VAL A 13 1.69 6.73 16.94
CA VAL A 13 0.86 5.54 17.17
C VAL A 13 -0.56 5.93 17.58
N VAL A 14 -0.70 6.89 18.49
CA VAL A 14 -2.01 7.38 18.94
C VAL A 14 -2.80 7.96 17.76
N LEU A 15 -2.14 8.76 16.94
CA LEU A 15 -2.73 9.40 15.77
C LEU A 15 -3.15 8.36 14.71
N LEU A 16 -2.34 7.31 14.50
CA LEU A 16 -2.73 6.19 13.63
C LEU A 16 -3.94 5.43 14.17
N ILE A 17 -3.96 5.08 15.45
CA ILE A 17 -5.10 4.38 16.08
C ILE A 17 -6.36 5.22 15.95
N PHE A 18 -6.27 6.53 16.20
CA PHE A 18 -7.38 7.44 16.02
C PHE A 18 -7.88 7.49 14.57
N SER A 19 -6.98 7.55 13.58
CA SER A 19 -7.34 7.51 12.15
C SER A 19 -8.04 6.20 11.78
N VAL A 20 -7.53 5.06 12.24
CA VAL A 20 -8.16 3.74 11.99
C VAL A 20 -9.57 3.70 12.58
N ILE A 21 -9.73 4.12 13.84
CA ILE A 21 -11.05 4.15 14.49
C ILE A 21 -12.02 5.04 13.73
N CYS A 22 -11.59 6.24 13.32
CA CYS A 22 -12.43 7.15 12.56
C CYS A 22 -12.87 6.55 11.21
N ILE A 23 -11.94 5.94 10.45
CA ILE A 23 -12.26 5.32 9.16
C ILE A 23 -13.24 4.16 9.35
N MET A 24 -13.02 3.30 10.34
CA MET A 24 -13.93 2.18 10.62
C MET A 24 -15.31 2.70 11.03
N ALA A 25 -15.37 3.72 11.87
CA ALA A 25 -16.63 4.32 12.28
C ALA A 25 -17.36 4.95 11.08
N LEU A 26 -16.66 5.61 10.15
CA LEU A 26 -17.26 6.12 8.91
C LEU A 26 -17.87 5.01 8.04
N ILE A 27 -17.16 3.87 7.92
CA ILE A 27 -17.65 2.71 7.16
C ILE A 27 -18.92 2.13 7.78
N PHE A 28 -18.93 1.90 9.09
CA PHE A 28 -20.09 1.32 9.78
C PHE A 28 -21.30 2.26 9.84
N ASN A 29 -21.07 3.58 9.89
CA ASN A 29 -22.13 4.59 9.83
C ASN A 29 -22.64 4.89 8.41
N LYS A 30 -22.17 4.16 7.39
CA LYS A 30 -22.56 4.36 5.97
C LYS A 30 -22.22 5.74 5.42
N MET A 31 -21.14 6.35 5.93
CA MET A 31 -20.69 7.70 5.59
C MET A 31 -19.49 7.72 4.64
N THR A 32 -19.16 6.59 4.01
CA THR A 32 -18.15 6.51 2.95
C THR A 32 -18.79 6.30 1.59
N GLY A 33 -18.05 6.66 0.53
CA GLY A 33 -18.50 6.53 -0.86
C GLY A 33 -19.09 5.15 -1.19
N LEU A 34 -18.45 4.07 -0.74
CA LEU A 34 -18.93 2.70 -0.99
C LEU A 34 -19.99 2.23 0.01
N SER A 35 -19.85 2.57 1.30
CA SER A 35 -20.78 2.11 2.35
C SER A 35 -22.17 2.75 2.27
N LYS A 36 -22.31 3.85 1.52
CA LYS A 36 -23.59 4.50 1.27
C LYS A 36 -24.50 3.64 0.40
N ASP A 37 -23.93 3.05 -0.65
CA ASP A 37 -24.67 2.32 -1.68
C ASP A 37 -24.59 0.79 -1.49
N VAL A 38 -23.56 0.30 -0.78
CA VAL A 38 -23.31 -1.14 -0.57
C VAL A 38 -23.21 -1.47 0.92
N HIS A 39 -23.39 -2.75 1.26
CA HIS A 39 -23.30 -3.23 2.64
C HIS A 39 -21.94 -2.87 3.28
N PRO A 40 -21.92 -2.26 4.49
CA PRO A 40 -20.69 -1.81 5.16
C PRO A 40 -19.60 -2.88 5.30
N ALA A 41 -20.00 -4.14 5.48
CA ALA A 41 -19.06 -5.26 5.56
C ALA A 41 -18.20 -5.42 4.29
N LEU A 42 -18.75 -5.11 3.11
CA LEU A 42 -17.98 -5.18 1.86
C LEU A 42 -16.94 -4.07 1.79
N ALA A 43 -17.29 -2.84 2.19
CA ALA A 43 -16.33 -1.73 2.27
C ALA A 43 -15.23 -2.01 3.32
N PHE A 44 -15.58 -2.63 4.44
CA PHE A 44 -14.62 -3.08 5.45
C PHE A 44 -13.66 -4.15 4.91
N ILE A 45 -14.17 -5.18 4.22
CA ILE A 45 -13.29 -6.23 3.66
C ILE A 45 -12.39 -5.65 2.57
N LEU A 46 -12.96 -4.83 1.67
CA LEU A 46 -12.21 -4.23 0.57
C LEU A 46 -11.08 -3.33 1.04
N ILE A 47 -11.30 -2.48 2.05
CA ILE A 47 -10.25 -1.59 2.53
C ILE A 47 -9.06 -2.37 3.11
N TRP A 48 -9.32 -3.44 3.87
CA TRP A 48 -8.25 -4.27 4.44
C TRP A 48 -7.53 -5.10 3.39
N VAL A 49 -8.27 -5.71 2.45
CA VAL A 49 -7.65 -6.45 1.34
C VAL A 49 -6.80 -5.53 0.46
N ALA A 50 -7.31 -4.33 0.16
CA ALA A 50 -6.56 -3.35 -0.63
C ALA A 50 -5.30 -2.87 0.10
N ILE A 51 -5.36 -2.58 1.40
CA ILE A 51 -4.18 -2.23 2.19
C ILE A 51 -3.17 -3.38 2.26
N LEU A 52 -3.63 -4.61 2.52
CA LEU A 52 -2.77 -5.80 2.51
C LEU A 52 -2.08 -5.96 1.15
N TRP A 53 -2.79 -5.71 0.06
CA TRP A 53 -2.17 -5.75 -1.26
C TRP A 53 -1.17 -4.61 -1.46
N LEU A 54 -1.49 -3.39 -1.03
CA LEU A 54 -0.58 -2.24 -1.06
C LEU A 54 0.74 -2.55 -0.33
N THR A 55 0.67 -3.26 0.81
CA THR A 55 1.87 -3.64 1.56
C THR A 55 2.84 -4.48 0.74
N MET A 56 2.34 -5.41 -0.07
CA MET A 56 3.21 -6.22 -0.92
C MET A 56 3.70 -5.47 -2.15
N VAL A 57 2.87 -4.60 -2.72
CA VAL A 57 3.27 -3.78 -3.88
C VAL A 57 4.42 -2.84 -3.54
N GLU A 58 4.36 -2.19 -2.37
CA GLU A 58 5.38 -1.23 -1.92
C GLU A 58 6.63 -1.93 -1.35
N GLY A 59 6.44 -2.87 -0.42
CA GLY A 59 7.55 -3.61 0.16
C GLY A 59 8.26 -4.49 -0.87
N GLY A 60 7.51 -5.14 -1.77
CA GLY A 60 8.09 -5.97 -2.84
C GLY A 60 8.94 -5.14 -3.80
N GLN A 61 8.54 -3.92 -4.14
CA GLN A 61 9.36 -3.00 -4.93
C GLN A 61 10.66 -2.64 -4.21
N ALA A 62 10.57 -2.25 -2.93
CA ALA A 62 11.74 -1.88 -2.14
C ALA A 62 12.77 -3.03 -2.09
N SER A 63 12.30 -4.27 -1.94
CA SER A 63 13.14 -5.46 -1.98
C SER A 63 13.69 -5.77 -3.36
N LEU A 64 12.87 -5.75 -4.42
CA LEU A 64 13.33 -6.10 -5.78
C LEU A 64 14.34 -5.07 -6.34
N VAL A 65 14.15 -3.78 -6.04
CA VAL A 65 15.12 -2.74 -6.40
C VAL A 65 16.38 -2.85 -5.52
N GLY A 66 16.22 -3.09 -4.22
CA GLY A 66 17.35 -3.26 -3.29
C GLY A 66 18.21 -4.50 -3.59
N LEU A 67 17.62 -5.55 -4.16
CA LEU A 67 18.30 -6.78 -4.55
C LEU A 67 18.92 -6.73 -5.96
N ALA A 68 18.65 -5.70 -6.77
CA ALA A 68 19.23 -5.56 -8.11
C ALA A 68 20.77 -5.62 -8.17
N PRO A 69 21.54 -5.05 -7.22
CA PRO A 69 23.00 -5.19 -7.20
C PRO A 69 23.51 -6.51 -6.60
N VAL A 70 22.63 -7.35 -6.03
CA VAL A 70 23.02 -8.59 -5.32
C VAL A 70 22.95 -9.78 -6.26
N ASN A 71 24.01 -10.60 -6.31
CA ASN A 71 24.01 -11.81 -7.14
C ASN A 71 22.92 -12.80 -6.68
N PRO A 72 21.96 -13.17 -7.55
CA PRO A 72 20.88 -14.10 -7.21
C PRO A 72 21.34 -15.48 -6.74
N ASP A 73 22.47 -15.96 -7.23
CA ASP A 73 22.95 -17.30 -6.92
C ASP A 73 23.36 -17.47 -5.45
N LEU A 74 23.61 -16.37 -4.72
CA LEU A 74 23.98 -16.39 -3.30
C LEU A 74 22.88 -16.93 -2.39
N TYR A 75 21.61 -16.77 -2.76
CA TYR A 75 20.46 -17.13 -1.92
C TYR A 75 19.57 -18.21 -2.54
N LYS A 76 19.96 -18.77 -3.68
CA LYS A 76 19.21 -19.80 -4.43
C LYS A 76 18.72 -20.96 -3.56
N ASP A 77 19.60 -21.50 -2.71
CA ASP A 77 19.28 -22.66 -1.87
C ASP A 77 18.54 -22.28 -0.59
N SER A 78 18.72 -21.04 -0.11
CA SER A 78 18.08 -20.54 1.11
C SER A 78 16.65 -20.00 0.89
N HIS A 79 16.42 -19.30 -0.24
CA HIS A 79 15.20 -18.57 -0.54
C HIS A 79 14.80 -18.81 -2.01
N PRO A 80 14.26 -20.01 -2.34
CA PRO A 80 13.99 -20.40 -3.72
C PRO A 80 12.91 -19.54 -4.39
N ILE A 81 11.94 -19.02 -3.63
CA ILE A 81 10.88 -18.15 -4.18
C ILE A 81 11.44 -16.77 -4.47
N ALA A 82 12.21 -16.20 -3.54
CA ALA A 82 12.89 -14.93 -3.78
C ALA A 82 13.82 -15.01 -4.99
N TYR A 83 14.57 -16.12 -5.15
CA TYR A 83 15.39 -16.39 -6.34
C TYR A 83 14.57 -16.38 -7.63
N GLN A 84 13.40 -17.01 -7.66
CA GLN A 84 12.52 -16.98 -8.83
C GLN A 84 12.04 -15.56 -9.15
N CYS A 85 11.62 -14.79 -8.13
CA CYS A 85 11.18 -13.41 -8.30
C CYS A 85 12.30 -12.52 -8.84
N THR A 86 13.50 -12.59 -8.27
CA THR A 86 14.63 -11.76 -8.70
C THR A 86 15.17 -12.20 -10.04
N GLN A 87 15.24 -13.51 -10.33
CA GLN A 87 15.64 -13.99 -11.65
C GLN A 87 14.67 -13.55 -12.75
N LEU A 88 13.37 -13.50 -12.47
CA LEU A 88 12.37 -13.01 -13.41
C LEU A 88 12.46 -11.49 -13.57
N CYS A 89 12.58 -10.76 -12.46
CA CYS A 89 12.57 -9.29 -12.45
C CYS A 89 13.88 -8.67 -12.95
N HIS A 90 15.04 -9.28 -12.71
CA HIS A 90 16.35 -8.75 -13.10
C HIS A 90 16.84 -9.26 -14.46
N LYS A 91 16.01 -10.01 -15.19
CA LYS A 91 16.33 -10.46 -16.54
C LYS A 91 16.06 -9.35 -17.56
N GLY A 92 17.12 -8.73 -18.08
CA GLY A 92 17.00 -7.63 -19.05
C GLY A 92 16.24 -6.44 -18.47
N ASP A 93 15.34 -5.83 -19.24
CA ASP A 93 14.57 -4.65 -18.85
C ASP A 93 13.30 -4.98 -18.03
N ASN A 94 13.18 -6.21 -17.53
CA ASN A 94 11.98 -6.64 -16.79
C ASN A 94 11.76 -5.86 -15.50
N LEU A 95 12.83 -5.32 -14.88
CA LEU A 95 12.71 -4.53 -13.65
C LEU A 95 11.97 -3.24 -13.94
N ASP A 96 12.32 -2.54 -15.03
CA ASP A 96 11.68 -1.29 -15.41
C ASP A 96 10.22 -1.53 -15.84
N ARG A 97 9.96 -2.62 -16.57
CA ARG A 97 8.60 -3.05 -16.92
C ARG A 97 7.74 -3.36 -15.69
N TYR A 98 8.33 -4.05 -14.72
CA TYR A 98 7.69 -4.30 -13.43
C TYR A 98 7.38 -2.97 -12.71
N LEU A 99 8.34 -2.04 -12.64
CA LEU A 99 8.15 -0.74 -11.98
C LEU A 99 7.00 0.06 -12.62
N LEU A 100 6.87 0.00 -13.95
CA LEU A 100 5.79 0.63 -14.70
C LEU A 100 4.43 -0.01 -14.36
N GLY A 101 4.29 -1.33 -14.55
CA GLY A 101 3.04 -2.06 -14.27
C GLY A 101 2.60 -1.95 -12.81
N ARG A 102 3.57 -1.96 -11.89
CA ARG A 102 3.34 -1.74 -10.46
C ARG A 102 2.73 -0.36 -10.17
N GLN A 103 3.20 0.70 -10.82
CA GLN A 103 2.69 2.04 -10.51
C GLN A 103 1.19 2.18 -10.78
N PHE A 104 0.71 1.56 -11.85
CA PHE A 104 -0.72 1.50 -12.12
C PHE A 104 -1.47 0.73 -11.03
N MET A 105 -0.91 -0.38 -10.55
CA MET A 105 -1.49 -1.15 -9.44
C MET A 105 -1.58 -0.32 -8.16
N VAL A 106 -0.55 0.45 -7.80
CA VAL A 106 -0.58 1.36 -6.64
C VAL A 106 -1.76 2.33 -6.76
N VAL A 107 -1.93 2.95 -7.93
CA VAL A 107 -3.03 3.90 -8.17
C VAL A 107 -4.39 3.22 -8.01
N LEU A 108 -4.59 2.03 -8.60
CA LEU A 108 -5.84 1.27 -8.46
C LEU A 108 -6.16 0.90 -7.01
N VAL A 109 -5.13 0.47 -6.26
CA VAL A 109 -5.28 0.09 -4.85
C VAL A 109 -5.58 1.31 -3.99
N VAL A 110 -4.86 2.42 -4.17
CA VAL A 110 -5.11 3.68 -3.44
C VAL A 110 -6.50 4.23 -3.78
N PHE A 111 -6.94 4.12 -5.02
CA PHE A 111 -8.29 4.51 -5.42
C PHE A 111 -9.36 3.64 -4.75
N THR A 112 -9.15 2.32 -4.71
CA THR A 112 -10.04 1.37 -4.02
C THR A 112 -10.15 1.67 -2.52
N VAL A 113 -9.02 1.97 -1.88
CA VAL A 113 -9.00 2.38 -0.46
C VAL A 113 -9.76 3.69 -0.26
N ASN A 114 -9.57 4.68 -1.14
CA ASN A 114 -10.27 5.96 -1.06
C ASN A 114 -11.79 5.82 -1.26
N ILE A 115 -12.25 4.99 -2.20
CA ILE A 115 -13.69 4.74 -2.37
C ILE A 115 -14.28 4.02 -1.14
N SER A 116 -13.52 3.09 -0.56
CA SER A 116 -13.99 2.27 0.57
C SER A 116 -14.00 3.01 1.91
N GLY A 117 -13.01 3.87 2.17
CA GLY A 117 -12.82 4.56 3.45
C GLY A 117 -13.03 6.07 3.41
N GLY A 118 -13.08 6.68 2.23
CA GLY A 118 -13.17 8.12 2.06
C GLY A 118 -14.53 8.68 2.51
N PRO A 119 -14.55 9.73 3.37
CA PRO A 119 -15.79 10.31 3.88
C PRO A 119 -16.58 11.04 2.78
N ILE A 120 -17.91 11.02 2.89
CA ILE A 120 -18.78 11.89 2.10
C ILE A 120 -18.75 13.33 2.62
N LYS A 121 -19.14 14.31 1.80
CA LYS A 121 -19.03 15.76 2.11
C LYS A 121 -19.74 16.20 3.40
N ASP A 122 -20.78 15.47 3.82
CA ASP A 122 -21.59 15.77 5.00
C ASP A 122 -21.42 14.70 6.11
N ALA A 123 -20.28 14.00 6.13
CA ALA A 123 -20.00 12.99 7.14
C ALA A 123 -19.72 13.65 8.51
N GLU A 124 -20.65 13.48 9.45
CA GLU A 124 -20.46 13.88 10.85
C GLU A 124 -20.19 12.65 11.71
N LEU A 125 -19.05 12.66 12.40
CA LEU A 125 -18.68 11.57 13.31
C LEU A 125 -18.67 12.06 14.75
N TRP A 126 -19.49 11.42 15.60
CA TRP A 126 -19.53 11.60 17.06
C TRP A 126 -19.65 13.04 17.56
N GLY A 127 -20.18 13.96 16.75
CA GLY A 127 -20.33 15.36 17.12
C GLY A 127 -18.98 16.08 17.32
N PHE A 128 -17.92 15.63 16.63
CA PHE A 128 -16.63 16.32 16.69
C PHE A 128 -16.73 17.79 16.24
N PRO A 129 -15.90 18.68 16.81
CA PRO A 129 -15.91 20.08 16.41
C PRO A 129 -15.51 20.22 14.95
N GLY A 130 -16.18 21.13 14.22
CA GLY A 130 -16.09 21.23 12.76
C GLY A 130 -14.67 21.44 12.22
N TRP A 131 -13.76 22.06 12.99
CA TRP A 131 -12.35 22.21 12.59
C TRP A 131 -11.60 20.88 12.57
N LEU A 132 -11.90 19.96 13.50
CA LEU A 132 -11.28 18.63 13.57
C LEU A 132 -11.79 17.74 12.43
N MET A 133 -13.10 17.80 12.15
CA MET A 133 -13.69 17.11 11.01
C MET A 133 -13.14 17.65 9.68
N GLY A 134 -12.95 18.96 9.56
CA GLY A 134 -12.32 19.56 8.39
C GLY A 134 -10.93 18.97 8.12
N ILE A 135 -10.07 18.90 9.14
CA ILE A 135 -8.71 18.35 9.03
C ILE A 135 -8.71 16.86 8.70
N PHE A 136 -9.42 16.03 9.46
CA PHE A 136 -9.34 14.58 9.33
C PHE A 136 -10.16 14.04 8.15
N PHE A 137 -11.31 14.64 7.85
CA PHE A 137 -12.26 14.16 6.85
C PHE A 137 -12.22 14.98 5.57
N SER A 138 -12.36 16.31 5.64
CA SER A 138 -12.42 17.15 4.42
C SER A 138 -11.08 17.24 3.69
N TYR A 139 -9.96 17.34 4.42
CA TYR A 139 -8.62 17.28 3.82
C TYR A 139 -8.09 15.85 3.65
N GLY A 140 -8.82 14.84 4.14
CA GLY A 140 -8.44 13.42 4.00
C GLY A 140 -7.23 12.99 4.82
N LEU A 141 -6.82 13.75 5.84
CA LEU A 141 -5.63 13.44 6.64
C LEU A 141 -5.72 12.04 7.29
N ALA A 142 -6.91 11.63 7.75
CA ALA A 142 -7.10 10.29 8.33
C ALA A 142 -6.71 9.17 7.35
N MET A 143 -7.17 9.31 6.10
CA MET A 143 -6.92 8.32 5.05
C MET A 143 -5.44 8.29 4.66
N ILE A 144 -4.81 9.46 4.51
CA ILE A 144 -3.38 9.57 4.19
C ILE A 144 -2.52 8.94 5.28
N LEU A 145 -2.82 9.23 6.55
CA LEU A 145 -2.08 8.64 7.67
C LEU A 145 -2.23 7.11 7.69
N PHE A 146 -3.45 6.63 7.50
CA PHE A 146 -3.71 5.20 7.44
C PHE A 146 -2.98 4.51 6.28
N THR A 147 -3.14 5.00 5.05
CA THR A 147 -2.51 4.40 3.86
C THR A 147 -1.00 4.51 3.88
N CYS A 148 -0.45 5.68 4.21
CA CYS A 148 1.00 5.88 4.21
C CYS A 148 1.67 5.12 5.35
N MET A 149 1.12 5.12 6.57
CA MET A 149 1.78 4.45 7.69
C MET A 149 1.63 2.94 7.64
N VAL A 150 0.43 2.43 7.35
CA VAL A 150 0.14 0.98 7.37
C VAL A 150 0.50 0.35 6.04
N GLY A 151 0.10 0.98 4.93
CA GLY A 151 0.25 0.44 3.59
C GLY A 151 1.66 0.58 3.01
N GLN A 152 2.31 1.73 3.21
CA GLN A 152 3.54 2.06 2.48
C GLN A 152 4.79 2.06 3.38
N LEU A 153 4.91 3.01 4.30
CA LEU A 153 6.13 3.29 5.06
C LEU A 153 6.61 2.11 5.90
N ASN A 154 5.72 1.48 6.67
CA ASN A 154 6.09 0.34 7.51
C ASN A 154 6.66 -0.82 6.68
N THR A 155 6.06 -1.04 5.51
CA THR A 155 6.41 -2.15 4.63
C THR A 155 7.71 -1.90 3.89
N GLN A 156 7.98 -0.67 3.47
CA GLN A 156 9.25 -0.27 2.88
C GLN A 156 10.41 -0.39 3.89
N VAL A 157 10.18 0.01 5.16
CA VAL A 157 11.18 -0.17 6.22
C VAL A 157 11.44 -1.65 6.47
N ASN A 158 10.39 -2.46 6.63
CA ASN A 158 10.55 -3.90 6.84
C ASN A 158 11.26 -4.57 5.65
N ALA A 159 10.86 -4.23 4.43
CA ALA A 159 11.47 -4.70 3.20
C ALA A 159 12.96 -4.31 3.10
N SER A 160 13.34 -3.10 3.52
CA SER A 160 14.75 -2.67 3.51
C SER A 160 15.66 -3.43 4.47
N LEU A 161 15.11 -3.97 5.56
CA LEU A 161 15.87 -4.73 6.56
C LEU A 161 15.93 -6.22 6.21
N TYR A 162 14.83 -6.78 5.68
CA TYR A 162 14.65 -8.20 5.42
C TYR A 162 14.19 -8.45 3.97
N MET A 163 14.96 -7.95 3.00
CA MET A 163 14.58 -7.95 1.58
C MET A 163 14.24 -9.35 1.02
N LEU A 164 15.08 -10.34 1.34
CA LEU A 164 14.91 -11.71 0.84
C LEU A 164 13.68 -12.39 1.45
N ASP A 165 13.54 -12.34 2.77
CA ASP A 165 12.39 -12.91 3.48
C ASP A 165 11.07 -12.28 3.04
N TYR A 166 11.07 -10.96 2.79
CA TYR A 166 9.87 -10.23 2.39
C TYR A 166 9.34 -10.66 1.02
N VAL A 167 10.21 -11.05 0.09
CA VAL A 167 9.84 -11.48 -1.27
C VAL A 167 9.71 -13.01 -1.38
N ASN A 168 10.17 -13.77 -0.38
CA ASN A 168 10.14 -15.22 -0.37
C ASN A 168 8.74 -15.80 -0.02
N ASN A 169 7.69 -15.32 -0.68
CA ASN A 169 6.32 -15.81 -0.49
C ASN A 169 5.52 -15.81 -1.80
N TYR A 170 4.49 -16.65 -1.89
CA TYR A 170 3.65 -16.77 -3.08
C TYR A 170 2.86 -15.49 -3.41
N PHE A 171 2.59 -14.65 -2.40
CA PHE A 171 1.86 -13.40 -2.62
C PHE A 171 2.71 -12.34 -3.35
N ALA A 172 4.02 -12.33 -3.11
CA ALA A 172 5.01 -11.54 -3.85
C ALA A 172 5.07 -12.00 -5.32
N VAL A 173 5.14 -13.32 -5.53
CA VAL A 173 5.11 -13.91 -6.89
C VAL A 173 3.84 -13.53 -7.64
N PHE A 174 2.68 -13.68 -6.99
CA PHE A 174 1.39 -13.27 -7.56
C PHE A 174 1.40 -11.79 -7.95
N THR A 175 1.80 -10.92 -7.04
CA THR A 175 1.84 -9.46 -7.27
C THR A 175 2.78 -9.11 -8.42
N LEU A 176 3.93 -9.78 -8.51
CA LEU A 176 4.89 -9.62 -9.61
C LEU A 176 4.27 -10.03 -10.95
N TYR A 177 3.62 -11.20 -11.03
CA TYR A 177 2.95 -11.62 -12.27
C TYR A 177 1.82 -10.67 -12.68
N VAL A 178 1.01 -10.18 -11.73
CA VAL A 178 -0.04 -9.21 -12.04
C VAL A 178 0.56 -7.91 -12.57
N ALA A 179 1.67 -7.42 -11.99
CA ALA A 179 2.36 -6.23 -12.50
C ALA A 179 2.90 -6.45 -13.92
N MET A 180 3.49 -7.62 -14.21
CA MET A 180 3.94 -7.96 -15.56
C MET A 180 2.78 -8.10 -16.56
N LEU A 181 1.63 -8.64 -16.14
CA LEU A 181 0.43 -8.72 -16.99
C LEU A 181 -0.16 -7.34 -17.30
N ILE A 182 -0.16 -6.43 -16.33
CA ILE A 182 -0.59 -5.04 -16.54
C ILE A 182 0.34 -4.34 -17.53
N GLU A 183 1.65 -4.53 -17.42
CA GLU A 183 2.58 -3.99 -18.42
C GLU A 183 2.34 -4.60 -19.81
N PHE A 184 2.16 -5.92 -19.88
CA PHE A 184 1.85 -6.63 -21.13
C PHE A 184 0.54 -6.17 -21.78
N SER A 185 -0.43 -5.67 -21.00
CA SER A 185 -1.69 -5.13 -21.53
C SER A 185 -1.50 -3.91 -22.44
N GLY A 186 -0.32 -3.27 -22.43
CA GLY A 186 -0.03 -2.15 -23.31
C GLY A 186 -0.61 -0.81 -22.84
N LEU A 187 -1.45 -0.80 -21.79
CA LEU A 187 -2.10 0.43 -21.29
C LEU A 187 -1.11 1.52 -20.89
N LEU A 188 0.10 1.14 -20.49
CA LEU A 188 1.15 2.04 -20.03
C LEU A 188 2.21 2.35 -21.10
N HIS A 189 2.07 1.82 -22.32
CA HIS A 189 3.08 2.00 -23.37
C HIS A 189 3.14 3.42 -23.93
N SER A 190 2.10 4.24 -23.74
CA SER A 190 2.17 5.67 -24.05
C SER A 190 3.22 6.40 -23.21
N ALA A 191 3.58 5.86 -22.03
CA ALA A 191 4.66 6.42 -21.22
C ALA A 191 6.02 6.30 -21.92
N TYR A 192 6.27 5.21 -22.67
CA TYR A 192 7.51 5.04 -23.45
C TYR A 192 7.66 6.05 -24.61
N VAL A 193 6.56 6.66 -25.06
CA VAL A 193 6.62 7.72 -26.09
C VAL A 193 7.10 9.06 -25.49
N VAL A 194 6.90 9.25 -24.19
CA VAL A 194 7.24 10.48 -23.46
C VAL A 194 8.59 10.39 -22.75
N GLN A 195 9.08 9.17 -22.52
CA GLN A 195 10.32 8.85 -21.80
C GLN A 195 11.55 8.96 -22.71
#